data_AF-A0A3D0LG02-F1
#
_entry.id   AF-A0A3D0LG02-F1
#
_cell.length_a   1.000
_cell.length_b   1.000
_cell.length_c   1.000
_cell.angle_alpha   90.00
_cell.angle_beta   90.00
_cell.angle_gamma   90.00
#
_symmetry.space_group_name_H-M   'P 1'
#
loop_
_entity.id
_entity.type
_entity.pdbx_description
1 polymer ?
#
loop_
_entity_poly.entity_id
_entity_poly.type
_entity_poly.pdbx_seq_one_letter_code
_entity_poly.pdbx_strand_id
1 'polypeptide(L)'
;MNNSRFKKIIVFLTVMCLTCLSFDVPLFVKDSYVYAADDKFEEQMNKEGFPESYKPYLREMHAQHPSWVFKAKKTGLSWNDVMEGEKNIPGRVNNLIYGSYYYPHYNWRSTSVGYNWSIDSYSPYDGSVWYAASDDILAYYLDPRTYLDEEFVFAFETLDYQKGYQNINGIEAILEDSFMYNTTPAELFKRMLGSDVASSRPAMQGDDKKFSQIILEAAEAYGVSAYHLASRIRLEMGSSAGVASLGNSTSYNGIYNYFNIGAFDSSVGEAVLNGLRFAAGSGSYGRPWDSVYKAIMGGAAYLAEDFISEGQNTIYTQKFNVTNKYCLFYNQYMSNIQAPATEASLEYDAYVSKRLIDSSFVFEIPVYSDMPESAVVKPADSGSPNNWLDSLSVSGYNLSPGFSGDNTDYTVAVPDSVTSINVSADTVNSSASFTGTGSIDIGSGEKTITIEVTAENGNVRKYNLTIKRDNNVTANQGGSNNGGDGTPLDTTHRGDLNGDGKINALDIIFVQRLIVGMDPLTDEKKALADINGDGKVNALDIIFIQRHIVGLEKIVWN
;
A
#
# COMPACT_ATOMS: atom_id res chain seq x y z
N MET A 1 5.36 -4.51 27.54
CA MET A 1 6.48 -5.46 27.35
C MET A 1 7.11 -5.14 26.00
N ASN A 2 8.30 -4.52 26.02
CA ASN A 2 9.00 -4.05 24.83
C ASN A 2 9.44 -5.23 23.97
N ASN A 3 8.77 -5.41 22.82
CA ASN A 3 9.03 -6.49 21.89
C ASN A 3 10.21 -6.11 20.98
N SER A 4 11.45 -6.29 21.47
CA SER A 4 12.68 -6.01 20.73
C SER A 4 12.97 -7.00 19.58
N ARG A 5 12.00 -7.86 19.21
CA ARG A 5 12.15 -8.87 18.16
C ARG A 5 11.93 -8.34 16.73
N PHE A 6 11.40 -7.13 16.55
CA PHE A 6 11.06 -6.57 15.23
C PHE A 6 12.19 -5.79 14.52
N LYS A 7 13.43 -5.82 15.03
CA LYS A 7 14.57 -5.08 14.44
C LYS A 7 15.61 -5.95 13.72
N LYS A 8 15.23 -7.15 13.24
CA LYS A 8 16.02 -7.84 12.21
C LYS A 8 15.51 -7.37 10.84
N ILE A 9 16.06 -6.24 10.40
CA ILE A 9 15.78 -5.63 9.11
C ILE A 9 16.23 -6.62 8.02
N ILE A 10 15.27 -7.20 7.29
CA ILE A 10 15.50 -7.88 6.02
C ILE A 10 15.88 -6.79 5.01
N VAL A 11 17.18 -6.67 4.74
CA VAL A 11 17.77 -5.67 3.83
C VAL A 11 17.52 -5.98 2.35
N PHE A 12 16.73 -7.00 1.99
CA PHE A 12 16.49 -7.33 0.57
C PHE A 12 15.07 -7.14 0.05
N LEU A 13 14.10 -6.72 0.87
CA LEU A 13 12.86 -6.13 0.35
C LEU A 13 13.06 -4.65 -0.06
N THR A 14 14.19 -4.05 0.30
CA THR A 14 14.46 -2.62 0.10
C THR A 14 15.29 -2.27 -1.13
N VAL A 15 15.89 -3.25 -1.82
CA VAL A 15 16.76 -2.99 -2.99
C VAL A 15 16.06 -3.20 -4.36
N MET A 16 14.83 -3.71 -4.37
CA MET A 16 13.97 -3.73 -5.57
C MET A 16 12.88 -2.65 -5.58
N CYS A 17 13.03 -1.59 -4.76
CA CYS A 17 12.12 -0.44 -4.72
C CYS A 17 12.80 0.85 -5.21
N LEU A 18 13.50 0.81 -6.35
CA LEU A 18 13.98 2.03 -7.03
C LEU A 18 13.41 2.24 -8.43
N THR A 19 12.55 1.34 -8.89
CA THR A 19 11.65 1.59 -10.02
C THR A 19 10.26 1.18 -9.58
N CYS A 20 9.43 2.15 -9.17
CA CYS A 20 7.98 1.98 -9.03
C CYS A 20 7.36 1.78 -10.41
N LEU A 21 7.67 0.67 -11.07
CA LEU A 21 6.83 0.15 -12.14
C LEU A 21 5.70 -0.60 -11.43
N SER A 22 4.56 0.07 -11.28
CA SER A 22 3.33 -0.58 -10.88
C SER A 22 2.92 -1.50 -12.02
N PHE A 23 3.20 -2.79 -11.88
CA PHE A 23 2.68 -3.81 -12.78
C PHE A 23 1.24 -4.10 -12.37
N ASP A 24 0.33 -3.76 -13.28
CA ASP A 24 -1.08 -4.08 -13.13
C ASP A 24 -1.26 -5.53 -13.51
N VAL A 25 -1.87 -6.33 -12.63
CA VAL A 25 -2.37 -7.62 -13.06
C VAL A 25 -3.48 -7.35 -14.08
N PRO A 26 -3.35 -7.73 -15.37
CA PRO A 26 -4.35 -7.43 -16.36
C PRO A 26 -5.53 -8.39 -16.22
N LEU A 27 -6.74 -7.90 -16.44
CA LEU A 27 -7.88 -8.77 -16.71
C LEU A 27 -7.76 -9.28 -18.15
N PHE A 28 -7.24 -10.49 -18.31
CA PHE A 28 -7.20 -11.15 -19.61
C PHE A 28 -8.57 -11.73 -19.95
N VAL A 29 -9.30 -11.06 -20.83
CA VAL A 29 -10.23 -11.75 -21.73
C VAL A 29 -9.39 -12.26 -22.90
N LYS A 30 -8.69 -13.38 -22.70
CA LYS A 30 -7.99 -14.09 -23.79
C LYS A 30 -8.98 -15.06 -24.46
N ASP A 31 -8.88 -15.16 -25.79
CA ASP A 31 -9.73 -15.99 -26.65
C ASP A 31 -9.91 -17.41 -26.08
N SER A 32 -11.11 -17.98 -26.25
CA SER A 32 -11.54 -19.23 -25.64
C SER A 32 -10.56 -20.39 -25.91
N TYR A 33 -9.65 -20.63 -24.96
CA TYR A 33 -8.79 -21.81 -24.95
C TYR A 33 -9.65 -23.05 -24.72
N VAL A 34 -9.64 -23.99 -25.66
CA VAL A 34 -10.33 -25.27 -25.49
C VAL A 34 -9.39 -26.22 -24.74
N TYR A 35 -9.58 -26.28 -23.43
CA TYR A 35 -8.84 -27.22 -22.58
C TYR A 35 -9.11 -28.67 -23.00
N ALA A 36 -8.06 -29.42 -23.34
CA ALA A 36 -8.14 -30.86 -23.49
C ALA A 36 -8.23 -31.47 -22.08
N ALA A 37 -9.36 -32.08 -21.76
CA ALA A 37 -9.62 -32.61 -20.42
C ALA A 37 -8.51 -33.56 -19.95
N ASP A 38 -7.93 -33.26 -18.77
CA ASP A 38 -7.03 -34.14 -18.02
C ASP A 38 -7.73 -34.59 -16.72
N ASP A 39 -8.30 -35.79 -16.75
CA ASP A 39 -9.07 -36.34 -15.63
C ASP A 39 -8.26 -36.41 -14.33
N LYS A 40 -6.93 -36.59 -14.41
CA LYS A 40 -6.06 -36.64 -13.23
C LYS A 40 -5.91 -35.26 -12.60
N PHE A 41 -5.78 -34.24 -13.43
CA PHE A 41 -5.73 -32.86 -12.97
C PHE A 41 -7.05 -32.48 -12.29
N GLU A 42 -8.19 -32.83 -12.89
CA GLU A 42 -9.51 -32.58 -12.29
C GLU A 42 -9.69 -33.30 -10.96
N GLU A 43 -9.29 -34.57 -10.87
CA GLU A 43 -9.32 -35.33 -9.61
C GLU A 43 -8.46 -34.65 -8.54
N GLN A 44 -7.27 -34.16 -8.91
CA GLN A 44 -6.39 -33.41 -8.01
C GLN A 44 -7.03 -32.10 -7.54
N MET A 45 -7.59 -31.28 -8.44
CA MET A 45 -8.23 -30.01 -8.08
C MET A 45 -9.42 -30.23 -7.13
N ASN A 46 -10.21 -31.27 -7.38
CA ASN A 46 -11.30 -31.68 -6.49
C ASN A 46 -10.81 -32.14 -5.12
N LYS A 47 -9.72 -32.93 -5.09
CA LYS A 47 -9.13 -33.44 -3.84
C LYS A 47 -8.53 -32.33 -2.98
N GLU A 48 -7.83 -31.38 -3.60
CA GLU A 48 -7.32 -30.18 -2.92
C GLU A 48 -8.50 -29.33 -2.38
N GLY A 49 -9.62 -29.33 -3.11
CA GLY A 49 -10.85 -28.65 -2.72
C GLY A 49 -10.93 -27.23 -3.27
N PHE A 50 -10.40 -27.00 -4.47
CA PHE A 50 -10.56 -25.74 -5.18
C PHE A 50 -12.02 -25.51 -5.60
N PRO A 51 -12.60 -24.33 -5.34
CA PRO A 51 -13.90 -23.95 -5.88
C PRO A 51 -13.90 -23.91 -7.41
N GLU A 52 -15.07 -24.09 -8.03
CA GLU A 52 -15.21 -24.03 -9.50
C GLU A 52 -14.74 -22.69 -10.10
N SER A 53 -14.86 -21.59 -9.35
CA SER A 53 -14.42 -20.26 -9.80
C SER A 53 -12.89 -20.12 -9.94
N TYR A 54 -12.09 -21.06 -9.42
CA TYR A 54 -10.63 -21.09 -9.57
C TYR A 54 -10.19 -21.93 -10.77
N LYS A 55 -10.91 -23.03 -11.03
CA LYS A 55 -10.46 -24.09 -11.94
C LYS A 55 -10.19 -23.66 -13.38
N PRO A 56 -10.93 -22.72 -14.01
CA PRO A 56 -10.62 -22.26 -15.36
C PRO A 56 -9.18 -21.75 -15.49
N TYR A 57 -8.74 -20.92 -14.55
CA TYR A 57 -7.37 -20.37 -14.53
C TYR A 57 -6.32 -21.45 -14.29
N LEU A 58 -6.57 -22.36 -13.34
CA LEU A 58 -5.65 -23.44 -13.01
C LEU A 58 -5.46 -24.42 -14.18
N ARG A 59 -6.52 -24.71 -14.94
CA ARG A 59 -6.46 -25.55 -16.15
C ARG A 59 -5.59 -24.92 -17.23
N GLU A 60 -5.73 -23.62 -17.45
CA GLU A 60 -4.94 -22.88 -18.43
C GLU A 60 -3.45 -22.91 -18.06
N MET A 61 -3.11 -22.66 -16.80
CA MET A 61 -1.72 -22.75 -16.33
C MET A 61 -1.19 -24.20 -16.38
N HIS A 62 -1.98 -25.20 -15.99
CA HIS A 62 -1.58 -26.62 -16.09
C HIS A 62 -1.32 -27.07 -17.52
N ALA A 63 -2.12 -26.58 -18.47
CA ALA A 63 -1.92 -26.90 -19.88
C ALA A 63 -0.62 -26.30 -20.44
N GLN A 64 -0.20 -25.14 -19.93
CA GLN A 64 1.05 -24.48 -20.30
C GLN A 64 2.25 -25.11 -19.57
N HIS A 65 2.11 -25.41 -18.27
CA HIS A 65 3.16 -25.97 -17.43
C HIS A 65 2.67 -27.21 -16.64
N PRO A 66 2.69 -28.41 -17.25
CA PRO A 66 2.18 -29.63 -16.62
C PRO A 66 2.96 -30.09 -15.37
N SER A 67 4.14 -29.50 -15.11
CA SER A 67 5.00 -29.78 -13.97
C SER A 67 4.65 -28.94 -12.73
N TRP A 68 3.80 -27.91 -12.89
CA TRP A 68 3.35 -27.03 -11.82
C TRP A 68 2.30 -27.72 -10.96
N VAL A 69 2.33 -27.44 -9.67
CA VAL A 69 1.45 -28.07 -8.69
C VAL A 69 0.70 -27.03 -7.91
N PHE A 70 -0.63 -27.07 -8.01
CA PHE A 70 -1.52 -26.17 -7.28
C PHE A 70 -2.09 -26.90 -6.05
N LYS A 71 -1.96 -26.28 -4.89
CA LYS A 71 -2.51 -26.75 -3.61
C LYS A 71 -3.43 -25.70 -3.01
N ALA A 72 -4.60 -26.12 -2.54
CA ALA A 72 -5.54 -25.21 -1.92
C ALA A 72 -5.17 -24.98 -0.45
N LYS A 73 -4.84 -23.73 -0.09
CA LYS A 73 -4.58 -23.33 1.29
C LYS A 73 -5.89 -22.95 1.96
N LYS A 74 -6.47 -23.90 2.70
CA LYS A 74 -7.72 -23.72 3.46
C LYS A 74 -7.48 -22.85 4.70
N THR A 75 -7.74 -21.56 4.59
CA THR A 75 -7.55 -20.59 5.69
C THR A 75 -8.62 -20.72 6.76
N GLY A 76 -9.83 -21.15 6.37
CA GLY A 76 -11.01 -21.19 7.24
C GLY A 76 -11.70 -19.84 7.39
N LEU A 77 -11.34 -18.84 6.58
CA LEU A 77 -11.92 -17.51 6.57
C LEU A 77 -12.97 -17.39 5.46
N SER A 78 -14.04 -16.64 5.72
CA SER A 78 -14.94 -16.17 4.66
C SER A 78 -14.37 -14.93 3.97
N TRP A 79 -14.85 -14.63 2.76
CA TRP A 79 -14.49 -13.41 2.04
C TRP A 79 -14.73 -12.15 2.88
N ASN A 80 -15.86 -12.12 3.60
CA ASN A 80 -16.19 -11.01 4.49
C ASN A 80 -15.21 -10.91 5.67
N ASP A 81 -14.77 -12.02 6.26
CA ASP A 81 -13.79 -11.99 7.34
C ASP A 81 -12.45 -11.41 6.86
N VAL A 82 -12.02 -11.76 5.64
CA VAL A 82 -10.79 -11.25 5.06
C VAL A 82 -10.90 -9.76 4.73
N MET A 83 -12.00 -9.34 4.09
CA MET A 83 -12.25 -7.93 3.79
C MET A 83 -12.31 -7.07 5.06
N GLU A 84 -13.05 -7.50 6.10
CA GLU A 84 -13.16 -6.77 7.37
C GLU A 84 -11.85 -6.78 8.17
N GLY A 85 -11.08 -7.87 8.07
CA GLY A 85 -9.77 -8.00 8.69
C GLY A 85 -8.73 -7.03 8.12
N GLU A 86 -8.73 -6.88 6.80
CA GLU A 86 -7.73 -6.12 6.05
C GLU A 86 -8.11 -4.66 5.80
N LYS A 87 -9.41 -4.32 5.75
CA LYS A 87 -9.81 -2.95 5.46
C LYS A 87 -9.16 -1.96 6.42
N ASN A 88 -8.77 -0.81 5.86
CA ASN A 88 -8.22 0.29 6.63
C ASN A 88 -9.33 0.89 7.50
N ILE A 89 -9.02 1.16 8.76
CA ILE A 89 -9.92 1.85 9.70
C ILE A 89 -9.14 2.95 10.42
N PRO A 90 -9.81 3.98 10.97
CA PRO A 90 -9.13 4.99 11.78
C PRO A 90 -8.31 4.34 12.91
N GLY A 91 -7.01 4.63 12.95
CA GLY A 91 -6.07 4.05 13.91
C GLY A 91 -5.41 2.72 13.50
N ARG A 92 -5.81 2.11 12.38
CA ARG A 92 -5.16 0.91 11.81
C ARG A 92 -5.14 1.00 10.28
N VAL A 93 -4.02 1.46 9.73
CA VAL A 93 -3.78 1.57 8.29
C VAL A 93 -2.65 0.62 7.92
N ASN A 94 -3.04 -0.57 7.43
CA ASN A 94 -2.11 -1.64 7.08
C ASN A 94 -1.89 -1.74 5.57
N ASN A 95 -2.84 -1.23 4.79
CA ASN A 95 -2.91 -1.40 3.35
C ASN A 95 -2.77 -0.06 2.65
N LEU A 96 -1.61 0.15 2.03
CA LEU A 96 -1.25 1.38 1.33
C LEU A 96 -1.26 1.16 -0.18
N ILE A 97 -1.69 2.19 -0.89
CA ILE A 97 -1.62 2.30 -2.34
C ILE A 97 -0.73 3.48 -2.72
N TYR A 98 0.06 3.29 -3.78
CA TYR A 98 0.87 4.35 -4.34
C TYR A 98 -0.02 5.40 -5.03
N GLY A 99 0.36 6.67 -4.92
CA GLY A 99 -0.27 7.77 -5.63
C GLY A 99 0.70 8.92 -5.81
N SER A 100 0.96 9.32 -7.04
CA SER A 100 1.88 10.42 -7.38
C SER A 100 1.15 11.57 -8.08
N TYR A 101 1.89 12.63 -8.41
CA TYR A 101 1.35 13.71 -9.22
C TYR A 101 0.91 13.24 -10.62
N TYR A 102 1.66 12.31 -11.24
CA TYR A 102 1.37 11.81 -12.59
C TYR A 102 0.35 10.68 -12.60
N TYR A 103 0.32 9.89 -11.52
CA TYR A 103 -0.58 8.74 -11.34
C TYR A 103 -1.24 8.88 -9.98
N PRO A 104 -2.25 9.77 -9.85
CA PRO A 104 -2.83 10.08 -8.55
C PRO A 104 -3.65 8.92 -8.00
N HIS A 105 -4.34 8.15 -8.84
CA HIS A 105 -5.15 7.02 -8.38
C HIS A 105 -6.15 7.42 -7.29
N TYR A 106 -6.81 8.58 -7.44
CA TYR A 106 -7.62 9.17 -6.38
C TYR A 106 -8.71 8.22 -5.86
N ASN A 107 -9.42 7.54 -6.76
CA ASN A 107 -10.46 6.59 -6.38
C ASN A 107 -9.93 5.24 -5.82
N TRP A 108 -8.63 4.97 -5.94
CA TRP A 108 -7.99 3.83 -5.27
C TRP A 108 -7.59 4.17 -3.83
N ARG A 109 -7.69 5.44 -3.42
CA ARG A 109 -7.42 5.89 -2.06
C ARG A 109 -8.71 5.88 -1.23
N SER A 110 -8.61 5.48 0.04
CA SER A 110 -9.72 5.43 0.96
C SER A 110 -10.31 6.82 1.20
N THR A 111 -11.63 6.96 1.05
CA THR A 111 -12.38 8.15 1.47
C THR A 111 -12.94 8.04 2.89
N SER A 112 -12.87 6.85 3.51
CA SER A 112 -13.29 6.59 4.89
C SER A 112 -12.15 6.78 5.89
N VAL A 113 -10.90 6.74 5.42
CA VAL A 113 -9.69 6.90 6.22
C VAL A 113 -8.75 7.89 5.56
N GLY A 114 -8.43 8.98 6.25
CA GLY A 114 -7.42 9.94 5.80
C GLY A 114 -7.86 10.85 4.65
N TYR A 115 -9.15 10.98 4.36
CA TYR A 115 -9.66 11.92 3.36
C TYR A 115 -10.51 13.02 3.99
N ASN A 116 -10.25 14.27 3.61
CA ASN A 116 -11.03 15.43 4.00
C ASN A 116 -11.83 15.95 2.79
N TRP A 117 -13.13 15.73 2.84
CA TRP A 117 -14.06 16.08 1.77
C TRP A 117 -14.22 17.59 1.56
N SER A 118 -14.08 18.43 2.60
CA SER A 118 -14.34 19.87 2.49
C SER A 118 -13.20 20.65 1.85
N ILE A 119 -12.01 20.06 1.76
CA ILE A 119 -10.83 20.68 1.13
C ILE A 119 -10.19 19.78 0.07
N ASP A 120 -10.87 18.69 -0.29
CA ASP A 120 -10.42 17.69 -1.27
C ASP A 120 -8.97 17.21 -1.06
N SER A 121 -8.67 16.71 0.14
CA SER A 121 -7.29 16.38 0.52
C SER A 121 -7.16 15.00 1.16
N TYR A 122 -6.17 14.24 0.68
CA TYR A 122 -5.77 12.95 1.23
C TYR A 122 -4.52 13.08 2.10
N SER A 123 -4.56 12.50 3.29
CA SER A 123 -3.43 12.33 4.20
C SER A 123 -2.56 11.15 3.75
N PRO A 124 -1.25 11.35 3.53
CA PRO A 124 -0.32 10.25 3.31
C PRO A 124 -0.01 9.55 4.63
N TYR A 125 0.33 8.26 4.55
CA TYR A 125 0.68 7.41 5.68
C TYR A 125 2.12 6.90 5.64
N ASP A 126 2.77 6.94 4.47
CA ASP A 126 4.20 6.73 4.32
C ASP A 126 4.76 7.68 3.24
N GLY A 127 5.80 8.45 3.59
CA GLY A 127 6.29 9.54 2.75
C GLY A 127 5.19 10.53 2.34
N SER A 128 5.23 10.99 1.09
CA SER A 128 4.25 11.91 0.50
C SER A 128 3.37 11.30 -0.59
N VAL A 129 3.54 10.00 -0.87
CA VAL A 129 2.96 9.32 -2.04
C VAL A 129 2.25 8.01 -1.69
N TRP A 130 2.24 7.59 -0.43
CA TRP A 130 1.50 6.39 -0.01
C TRP A 130 0.28 6.76 0.81
N TYR A 131 -0.88 6.30 0.37
CA TYR A 131 -2.18 6.62 0.95
C TYR A 131 -2.87 5.34 1.40
N ALA A 132 -3.81 5.45 2.35
CA ALA A 132 -4.67 4.34 2.70
C ALA A 132 -5.42 3.87 1.43
N ALA A 133 -5.36 2.58 1.11
CA ALA A 133 -6.08 1.99 -0.01
C ALA A 133 -7.60 1.96 0.24
N SER A 134 -8.39 2.16 -0.82
CA SER A 134 -9.85 1.99 -0.80
C SER A 134 -10.24 0.52 -0.70
N ASP A 135 -11.46 0.26 -0.24
CA ASP A 135 -11.97 -1.11 -0.08
C ASP A 135 -12.06 -1.84 -1.44
N ASP A 136 -12.37 -1.12 -2.53
CA ASP A 136 -12.48 -1.68 -3.88
C ASP A 136 -11.12 -2.16 -4.44
N ILE A 137 -10.07 -1.35 -4.31
CA ILE A 137 -8.73 -1.76 -4.79
C ILE A 137 -8.13 -2.82 -3.85
N LEU A 138 -8.46 -2.78 -2.56
CA LEU A 138 -8.06 -3.81 -1.61
C LEU A 138 -8.70 -5.16 -1.96
N ALA A 139 -10.00 -5.18 -2.26
CA ALA A 139 -10.72 -6.38 -2.69
C ALA A 139 -10.07 -7.02 -3.93
N TYR A 140 -9.59 -6.21 -4.87
CA TYR A 140 -8.87 -6.69 -6.04
C TYR A 140 -7.60 -7.47 -5.68
N TYR A 141 -6.74 -6.89 -4.85
CA TYR A 141 -5.48 -7.52 -4.45
C TYR A 141 -5.66 -8.63 -3.39
N LEU A 142 -6.81 -8.72 -2.73
CA LEU A 142 -7.17 -9.79 -1.80
C LEU A 142 -7.82 -11.01 -2.46
N ASP A 143 -8.34 -10.89 -3.68
CA ASP A 143 -8.94 -12.04 -4.34
C ASP A 143 -7.83 -12.91 -4.94
N PRO A 144 -7.58 -14.13 -4.45
CA PRO A 144 -6.46 -14.93 -4.94
C PRO A 144 -6.58 -15.27 -6.42
N ARG A 145 -7.79 -15.22 -6.99
CA ARG A 145 -8.06 -15.48 -8.40
C ARG A 145 -7.50 -14.39 -9.31
N THR A 146 -7.28 -13.17 -8.82
CA THR A 146 -6.70 -12.09 -9.63
C THR A 146 -5.25 -12.36 -9.98
N TYR A 147 -4.55 -13.20 -9.22
CA TYR A 147 -3.17 -13.60 -9.47
C TYR A 147 -3.05 -14.89 -10.30
N LEU A 148 -4.15 -15.56 -10.67
CA LEU A 148 -4.10 -16.85 -11.39
C LEU A 148 -3.85 -16.66 -12.89
N ASP A 149 -2.66 -16.17 -13.19
CA ASP A 149 -2.06 -16.01 -14.50
C ASP A 149 -0.60 -16.49 -14.41
N GLU A 150 0.00 -16.90 -15.53
CA GLU A 150 1.36 -17.44 -15.62
C GLU A 150 2.39 -16.57 -14.89
N GLU A 151 2.24 -15.24 -14.98
CA GLU A 151 3.17 -14.28 -14.39
C GLU A 151 2.93 -14.09 -12.88
N PHE A 152 1.67 -13.93 -12.46
CA PHE A 152 1.35 -13.49 -11.09
C PHE A 152 1.13 -14.62 -10.10
N VAL A 153 1.01 -15.88 -10.55
CA VAL A 153 0.78 -17.04 -9.68
C VAL A 153 1.95 -17.28 -8.72
N PHE A 154 3.14 -16.75 -9.04
CA PHE A 154 4.33 -16.77 -8.18
C PHE A 154 4.13 -16.03 -6.85
N ALA A 155 3.11 -15.17 -6.71
CA ALA A 155 2.69 -14.64 -5.41
C ALA A 155 2.32 -15.76 -4.40
N PHE A 156 2.00 -16.94 -4.92
CA PHE A 156 1.67 -18.15 -4.17
C PHE A 156 2.77 -19.22 -4.18
N GLU A 157 3.95 -18.98 -4.79
CA GLU A 157 5.04 -19.95 -4.72
C GLU A 157 5.39 -20.17 -3.25
N THR A 158 5.39 -21.44 -2.83
CA THR A 158 5.75 -21.78 -1.46
C THR A 158 7.25 -21.63 -1.23
N LEU A 159 7.58 -20.82 -0.23
CA LEU A 159 8.92 -20.70 0.32
C LEU A 159 9.31 -21.89 1.20
N ASP A 160 8.40 -22.84 1.45
CA ASP A 160 8.72 -24.10 2.10
C ASP A 160 9.36 -25.13 1.16
N TYR A 161 10.19 -26.01 1.72
CA TYR A 161 10.71 -27.16 0.98
C TYR A 161 9.59 -28.16 0.65
N GLN A 162 9.46 -28.48 -0.63
CA GLN A 162 8.46 -29.40 -1.14
C GLN A 162 9.16 -30.63 -1.72
N LYS A 163 9.30 -31.64 -0.86
CA LYS A 163 9.96 -32.90 -1.19
C LYS A 163 9.38 -33.51 -2.47
N GLY A 164 10.26 -33.79 -3.43
CA GLY A 164 9.91 -34.42 -4.71
C GLY A 164 9.61 -33.45 -5.85
N TYR A 165 9.46 -32.15 -5.56
CA TYR A 165 9.24 -31.11 -6.58
C TYR A 165 10.50 -30.29 -6.84
N GLN A 166 11.20 -29.91 -5.77
CA GLN A 166 12.50 -29.25 -5.88
C GLN A 166 13.62 -30.29 -5.97
N ASN A 167 14.53 -30.14 -6.95
CA ASN A 167 15.57 -31.14 -7.22
C ASN A 167 16.89 -30.52 -7.68
N ILE A 168 17.93 -31.35 -7.77
CA ILE A 168 19.29 -30.94 -8.16
C ILE A 168 19.32 -30.27 -9.52
N ASN A 169 18.58 -30.76 -10.52
CA ASN A 169 18.63 -30.18 -11.87
C ASN A 169 18.07 -28.75 -11.87
N GLY A 170 16.98 -28.49 -11.15
CA GLY A 170 16.44 -27.14 -10.99
C GLY A 170 17.41 -26.21 -10.27
N ILE A 171 18.07 -26.69 -9.21
CA ILE A 171 19.09 -25.92 -8.50
C ILE A 171 20.30 -25.62 -9.41
N GLU A 172 20.79 -26.60 -10.16
CA GLU A 172 21.91 -26.39 -11.10
C GLU A 172 21.55 -25.40 -12.20
N ALA A 173 20.32 -25.43 -12.71
CA ALA A 173 19.85 -24.46 -13.70
C ALA A 173 19.78 -23.04 -13.10
N ILE A 174 19.37 -22.87 -11.84
CA ILE A 174 19.51 -21.59 -11.13
C ILE A 174 20.97 -21.17 -11.07
N LEU A 175 21.86 -22.07 -10.65
CA LEU A 175 23.28 -21.78 -10.46
C LEU A 175 24.04 -21.59 -11.79
N GLU A 176 23.42 -21.80 -12.95
CA GLU A 176 24.03 -21.59 -14.27
C GLU A 176 24.67 -20.20 -14.39
N ASP A 177 25.83 -20.17 -15.06
CA ASP A 177 26.73 -19.01 -15.20
C ASP A 177 27.28 -18.44 -13.88
N SER A 178 27.28 -19.23 -12.80
CA SER A 178 28.00 -18.92 -11.56
C SER A 178 29.18 -19.85 -11.32
N PHE A 179 30.09 -19.45 -10.44
CA PHE A 179 31.20 -20.30 -9.99
C PHE A 179 30.75 -21.57 -9.24
N MET A 180 29.48 -21.66 -8.83
CA MET A 180 28.89 -22.79 -8.11
C MET A 180 28.30 -23.85 -9.03
N TYR A 181 28.08 -23.51 -10.31
CA TYR A 181 27.47 -24.41 -11.29
C TYR A 181 28.27 -25.70 -11.46
N ASN A 182 27.60 -26.83 -11.28
CA ASN A 182 28.11 -28.18 -11.50
C ASN A 182 29.50 -28.42 -10.88
N THR A 183 29.75 -27.79 -9.73
CA THR A 183 31.06 -27.68 -9.08
C THR A 183 30.94 -28.08 -7.61
N THR A 184 31.98 -28.71 -7.05
CA THR A 184 32.12 -28.90 -5.60
C THR A 184 32.97 -27.78 -4.97
N PRO A 185 32.86 -27.52 -3.65
CA PRO A 185 33.77 -26.59 -2.99
C PRO A 185 35.24 -26.95 -3.22
N ALA A 186 35.63 -28.23 -3.10
CA ALA A 186 37.01 -28.66 -3.34
C ALA A 186 37.51 -28.31 -4.75
N GLU A 187 36.67 -28.48 -5.77
CA GLU A 187 36.98 -28.10 -7.15
C GLU A 187 37.08 -26.58 -7.33
N LEU A 188 36.16 -25.83 -6.72
CA LEU A 188 36.19 -24.37 -6.70
C LEU A 188 37.51 -23.84 -6.12
N PHE A 189 37.93 -24.35 -4.96
CA PHE A 189 39.16 -23.88 -4.31
C PHE A 189 40.40 -24.22 -5.12
N LYS A 190 40.48 -25.41 -5.73
CA LYS A 190 41.58 -25.75 -6.64
C LYS A 190 41.64 -24.79 -7.84
N ARG A 191 40.47 -24.45 -8.40
CA ARG A 191 40.34 -23.53 -9.55
C ARG A 191 40.71 -22.08 -9.19
N MET A 192 40.29 -21.59 -8.02
CA MET A 192 40.43 -20.17 -7.65
C MET A 192 41.66 -19.84 -6.81
N LEU A 193 42.15 -20.77 -5.99
CA LEU A 193 43.28 -20.55 -5.06
C LEU A 193 44.54 -21.32 -5.48
N GLY A 194 44.44 -22.21 -6.47
CA GLY A 194 45.53 -23.08 -6.90
C GLY A 194 45.60 -24.39 -6.10
N SER A 195 46.22 -25.41 -6.72
CA SER A 195 46.26 -26.76 -6.16
C SER A 195 47.01 -26.84 -4.83
N ASP A 196 48.12 -26.12 -4.67
CA ASP A 196 48.93 -26.17 -3.46
C ASP A 196 48.17 -25.62 -2.24
N VAL A 197 47.49 -24.48 -2.40
CA VAL A 197 46.68 -23.86 -1.34
C VAL A 197 45.49 -24.76 -1.01
N ALA A 198 44.77 -25.24 -2.04
CA ALA A 198 43.61 -26.11 -1.84
C ALA A 198 43.97 -27.45 -1.16
N SER A 199 45.11 -28.05 -1.52
CA SER A 199 45.60 -29.30 -0.91
C SER A 199 46.18 -29.13 0.49
N SER A 200 46.60 -27.92 0.87
CA SER A 200 47.09 -27.62 2.22
C SER A 200 45.95 -27.46 3.25
N ARG A 201 44.72 -27.26 2.78
CA ARG A 201 43.55 -27.11 3.65
C ARG A 201 43.05 -28.48 4.13
N PRO A 202 42.60 -28.61 5.39
CA PRO A 202 41.86 -29.78 5.83
C PRO A 202 40.61 -30.02 4.96
N ALA A 203 40.33 -31.28 4.64
CA ALA A 203 39.06 -31.65 4.01
C ALA A 203 37.91 -31.40 4.99
N MET A 204 36.94 -30.59 4.57
CA MET A 204 35.76 -30.26 5.37
C MET A 204 34.55 -31.04 4.89
N GLN A 205 33.57 -31.23 5.79
CA GLN A 205 32.27 -31.81 5.41
C GLN A 205 31.68 -31.04 4.23
N GLY A 206 31.20 -31.77 3.21
CA GLY A 206 30.57 -31.20 2.02
C GLY A 206 31.54 -30.69 0.96
N ASP A 207 32.85 -30.74 1.18
CA ASP A 207 33.84 -30.33 0.16
C ASP A 207 33.77 -31.18 -1.13
N ASP A 208 33.30 -32.42 -1.01
CA ASP A 208 33.10 -33.40 -2.09
C ASP A 208 31.70 -33.37 -2.72
N LYS A 209 30.77 -32.59 -2.14
CA LYS A 209 29.40 -32.43 -2.64
C LYS A 209 29.33 -31.23 -3.56
N LYS A 210 28.49 -31.30 -4.59
CA LYS A 210 28.18 -30.11 -5.40
C LYS A 210 27.44 -29.08 -4.55
N PHE A 211 27.58 -27.80 -4.89
CA PHE A 211 26.81 -26.73 -4.25
C PHE A 211 25.30 -27.02 -4.27
N SER A 212 24.78 -27.51 -5.40
CA SER A 212 23.38 -27.92 -5.54
C SER A 212 22.94 -28.98 -4.53
N GLN A 213 23.81 -29.94 -4.21
CA GLN A 213 23.53 -30.98 -3.22
C GLN A 213 23.51 -30.42 -1.80
N ILE A 214 24.46 -29.54 -1.47
CA ILE A 214 24.49 -28.86 -0.16
C ILE A 214 23.24 -28.00 0.03
N ILE A 215 22.82 -27.28 -1.01
CA ILE A 215 21.60 -26.44 -0.99
C ILE A 215 20.35 -27.31 -0.79
N LEU A 216 20.24 -28.42 -1.51
CA LEU A 216 19.11 -29.34 -1.35
C LEU A 216 19.07 -29.95 0.06
N GLU A 217 20.22 -30.33 0.62
CA GLU A 217 20.29 -30.81 2.01
C GLU A 217 19.90 -29.74 3.03
N ALA A 218 20.29 -28.48 2.80
CA ALA A 218 19.90 -27.37 3.66
C ALA A 218 18.39 -27.09 3.58
N ALA A 219 17.82 -27.13 2.38
CA ALA A 219 16.39 -27.02 2.14
C ALA A 219 15.62 -28.11 2.90
N GLU A 220 16.05 -29.37 2.78
CA GLU A 220 15.47 -30.51 3.48
C GLU A 220 15.57 -30.39 5.00
N ALA A 221 16.72 -29.94 5.51
CA ALA A 221 16.97 -29.85 6.95
C ALA A 221 16.15 -28.75 7.64
N TYR A 222 15.91 -27.63 6.95
CA TYR A 222 15.29 -26.45 7.55
C TYR A 222 13.93 -26.09 6.98
N GLY A 223 13.42 -26.88 6.03
CA GLY A 223 12.08 -26.71 5.47
C GLY A 223 11.93 -25.49 4.57
N VAL A 224 13.02 -24.94 4.02
CA VAL A 224 13.00 -23.77 3.11
C VAL A 224 13.15 -24.23 1.67
N SER A 225 12.43 -23.62 0.73
CA SER A 225 12.46 -23.93 -0.70
C SER A 225 13.90 -23.96 -1.22
N ALA A 226 14.29 -25.07 -1.85
CA ALA A 226 15.64 -25.22 -2.38
C ALA A 226 15.92 -24.22 -3.51
N TYR A 227 14.89 -23.88 -4.29
CA TYR A 227 15.00 -22.87 -5.37
C TYR A 227 15.13 -21.47 -4.78
N HIS A 228 14.37 -21.14 -3.73
CA HIS A 228 14.55 -19.89 -3.00
C HIS A 228 15.98 -19.75 -2.44
N LEU A 229 16.48 -20.78 -1.76
CA LEU A 229 17.86 -20.77 -1.23
C LEU A 229 18.89 -20.59 -2.35
N ALA A 230 18.75 -21.31 -3.45
CA ALA A 230 19.67 -21.20 -4.60
C ALA A 230 19.65 -19.80 -5.23
N SER A 231 18.46 -19.26 -5.48
CA SER A 231 18.28 -17.92 -6.05
C SER A 231 18.87 -16.84 -5.13
N ARG A 232 18.68 -16.94 -3.81
CA ARG A 232 19.28 -16.04 -2.84
C ARG A 232 20.80 -16.13 -2.85
N ILE A 233 21.38 -17.32 -2.75
CA ILE A 233 22.85 -17.47 -2.79
C ILE A 233 23.42 -16.88 -4.08
N ARG A 234 22.78 -17.13 -5.23
CA ARG A 234 23.21 -16.61 -6.52
C ARG A 234 23.15 -15.09 -6.58
N LEU A 235 22.08 -14.49 -6.08
CA LEU A 235 21.93 -13.03 -6.03
C LEU A 235 23.01 -12.38 -5.15
N GLU A 236 23.26 -12.97 -3.98
CA GLU A 236 24.21 -12.44 -2.99
C GLU A 236 25.67 -12.60 -3.43
N MET A 237 26.00 -13.70 -4.10
CA MET A 237 27.38 -14.02 -4.51
C MET A 237 27.72 -13.56 -5.94
N GLY A 238 26.71 -13.36 -6.80
CA GLY A 238 26.90 -13.08 -8.22
C GLY A 238 27.58 -14.24 -8.98
N SER A 239 28.11 -13.93 -10.17
CA SER A 239 28.72 -14.92 -11.06
C SER A 239 30.16 -15.29 -10.70
N SER A 240 30.88 -14.44 -9.96
CA SER A 240 32.31 -14.60 -9.65
C SER A 240 32.54 -14.81 -8.15
N ALA A 241 33.43 -15.75 -7.81
CA ALA A 241 33.71 -16.08 -6.42
C ALA A 241 34.44 -14.92 -5.71
N GLY A 242 33.76 -14.29 -4.75
CA GLY A 242 34.32 -13.25 -3.89
C GLY A 242 34.92 -13.80 -2.59
N VAL A 243 35.50 -12.90 -1.78
CA VAL A 243 36.22 -13.27 -0.54
C VAL A 243 35.35 -14.04 0.47
N ALA A 244 34.05 -13.75 0.54
CA ALA A 244 33.11 -14.44 1.42
C ALA A 244 32.77 -15.86 0.97
N SER A 245 32.82 -16.14 -0.33
CA SER A 245 32.62 -17.48 -0.90
C SER A 245 33.89 -18.33 -0.86
N LEU A 246 35.06 -17.68 -0.93
CA LEU A 246 36.37 -18.34 -0.93
C LEU A 246 36.94 -18.56 0.47
N GLY A 247 36.45 -17.83 1.47
CA GLY A 247 36.96 -17.87 2.83
C GLY A 247 38.40 -17.38 2.95
N ASN A 248 38.87 -16.56 2.01
CA ASN A 248 40.26 -16.08 1.94
C ASN A 248 40.43 -14.63 2.44
N SER A 249 39.52 -14.16 3.29
CA SER A 249 39.67 -12.89 3.98
C SER A 249 40.91 -12.90 4.88
N THR A 250 41.67 -11.81 4.85
CA THR A 250 42.85 -11.64 5.73
C THR A 250 42.46 -11.53 7.20
N SER A 251 41.27 -10.98 7.50
CA SER A 251 40.77 -10.79 8.87
C SER A 251 39.99 -12.00 9.39
N TYR A 252 39.33 -12.76 8.50
CA TYR A 252 38.50 -13.92 8.85
C TYR A 252 38.82 -15.10 7.93
N ASN A 253 40.07 -15.56 7.96
CA ASN A 253 40.54 -16.67 7.13
C ASN A 253 39.80 -17.97 7.51
N GLY A 254 39.32 -18.69 6.50
CA GLY A 254 38.53 -19.92 6.65
C GLY A 254 37.06 -19.71 6.99
N ILE A 255 36.55 -18.46 7.00
CA ILE A 255 35.14 -18.16 7.29
C ILE A 255 34.39 -17.83 6.01
N TYR A 256 33.20 -18.42 5.85
CA TYR A 256 32.38 -18.30 4.66
C TYR A 256 31.04 -17.65 4.99
N ASN A 257 30.46 -16.93 4.02
CA ASN A 257 29.10 -16.39 4.13
C ASN A 257 28.45 -16.29 2.74
N TYR A 258 27.56 -17.22 2.42
CA TYR A 258 26.93 -17.35 1.09
C TYR A 258 25.63 -16.55 0.95
N PHE A 259 25.13 -15.97 2.04
CA PHE A 259 23.87 -15.20 2.07
C PHE A 259 24.08 -13.74 2.49
N ASN A 260 25.35 -13.30 2.62
CA ASN A 260 25.72 -11.99 3.16
C ASN A 260 25.03 -11.63 4.49
N ILE A 261 24.69 -12.63 5.32
CA ILE A 261 23.98 -12.39 6.58
C ILE A 261 24.87 -11.57 7.52
N GLY A 262 24.32 -10.46 8.04
CA GLY A 262 25.06 -9.52 8.88
C GLY A 262 25.94 -8.54 8.11
N ALA A 263 25.89 -8.52 6.77
CA ALA A 263 26.51 -7.50 5.95
C ALA A 263 25.61 -6.25 5.93
N PHE A 264 26.01 -5.20 6.64
CA PHE A 264 25.38 -3.88 6.56
C PHE A 264 26.42 -2.88 6.09
N ASP A 265 25.99 -2.00 5.18
CA ASP A 265 26.83 -0.95 4.64
C ASP A 265 27.12 0.12 5.71
N SER A 266 28.32 0.68 5.66
CA SER A 266 28.75 1.78 6.50
C SER A 266 29.36 2.84 5.59
N SER A 267 29.48 4.09 6.05
CA SER A 267 30.09 5.19 5.28
C SER A 267 31.54 4.93 4.82
N VAL A 268 32.13 3.80 5.20
CA VAL A 268 33.50 3.34 4.87
C VAL A 268 33.54 2.02 4.07
N GLY A 269 32.39 1.42 3.69
CA GLY A 269 32.34 0.30 2.74
C GLY A 269 32.82 -1.07 3.28
N GLU A 270 32.44 -1.44 4.50
CA GLU A 270 32.89 -2.67 5.18
C GLU A 270 31.85 -3.81 5.21
N ALA A 271 30.82 -3.76 4.35
CA ALA A 271 29.68 -4.68 4.42
C ALA A 271 30.09 -6.17 4.44
N VAL A 272 31.01 -6.58 3.56
CA VAL A 272 31.52 -7.96 3.49
C VAL A 272 32.26 -8.37 4.77
N LEU A 273 33.04 -7.47 5.36
CA LEU A 273 33.78 -7.74 6.59
C LEU A 273 32.83 -7.88 7.79
N ASN A 274 31.76 -7.09 7.84
CA ASN A 274 30.71 -7.20 8.85
C ASN A 274 29.97 -8.55 8.75
N GLY A 275 29.64 -8.99 7.52
CA GLY A 275 29.05 -10.30 7.29
C GLY A 275 29.97 -11.45 7.70
N LEU A 276 31.27 -11.34 7.43
CA LEU A 276 32.26 -12.33 7.87
C LEU A 276 32.47 -12.32 9.39
N ARG A 277 32.44 -11.15 10.03
CA ARG A 277 32.46 -11.03 11.49
C ARG A 277 31.26 -11.73 12.12
N PHE A 278 30.08 -11.56 11.54
CA PHE A 278 28.89 -12.29 11.96
C PHE A 278 29.11 -13.80 11.82
N ALA A 279 29.56 -14.26 10.66
CA ALA A 279 29.80 -15.67 10.36
C ALA A 279 30.88 -16.32 11.26
N ALA A 280 31.88 -15.54 11.69
CA ALA A 280 32.97 -15.99 12.58
C ALA A 280 32.60 -16.08 14.06
N GLY A 281 31.48 -15.46 14.47
CA GLY A 281 31.02 -15.49 15.86
C GLY A 281 30.63 -16.89 16.34
N SER A 282 30.47 -17.07 17.65
CA SER A 282 29.87 -18.28 18.23
C SER A 282 28.36 -18.08 18.48
N GLY A 283 27.58 -19.16 18.44
CA GLY A 283 26.16 -19.14 18.83
C GLY A 283 25.23 -19.82 17.83
N SER A 284 24.05 -19.22 17.60
CA SER A 284 22.99 -19.79 16.75
C SER A 284 23.42 -20.01 15.30
N TYR A 285 22.66 -20.87 14.61
CA TYR A 285 22.80 -21.20 13.18
C TYR A 285 24.10 -21.92 12.80
N GLY A 286 24.65 -22.71 13.73
CA GLY A 286 25.85 -23.52 13.45
C GLY A 286 27.12 -22.71 13.23
N ARG A 287 27.18 -21.47 13.74
CA ARG A 287 28.39 -20.63 13.67
C ARG A 287 29.46 -21.09 14.68
N PRO A 288 30.76 -21.01 14.36
CA PRO A 288 31.33 -20.32 13.21
C PRO A 288 31.13 -21.07 11.89
N TRP A 289 30.90 -20.32 10.81
CA TRP A 289 30.77 -20.86 9.46
C TRP A 289 32.15 -21.09 8.83
N ASP A 290 32.87 -22.05 9.39
CA ASP A 290 34.25 -22.43 9.06
C ASP A 290 34.37 -23.42 7.88
N SER A 291 33.26 -23.70 7.20
CA SER A 291 33.19 -24.50 5.98
C SER A 291 32.03 -24.03 5.12
N VAL A 292 32.10 -24.29 3.81
CA VAL A 292 31.00 -23.99 2.88
C VAL A 292 29.71 -24.66 3.31
N TYR A 293 29.79 -25.93 3.74
CA TYR A 293 28.63 -26.67 4.23
C TYR A 293 27.97 -25.98 5.43
N LYS A 294 28.73 -25.62 6.47
CA LYS A 294 28.16 -24.90 7.63
C LYS A 294 27.60 -23.53 7.25
N ALA A 295 28.22 -22.81 6.32
CA ALA A 295 27.73 -21.51 5.88
C ALA A 295 26.38 -21.61 5.15
N ILE A 296 26.22 -22.60 4.27
CA ILE A 296 24.97 -22.82 3.54
C ILE A 296 23.88 -23.33 4.49
N MET A 297 24.18 -24.34 5.32
CA MET A 297 23.24 -24.87 6.32
C MET A 297 22.82 -23.80 7.32
N GLY A 298 23.78 -23.05 7.86
CA GLY A 298 23.52 -22.01 8.85
C GLY A 298 22.75 -20.82 8.28
N GLY A 299 23.05 -20.41 7.04
CA GLY A 299 22.26 -19.37 6.39
C GLY A 299 20.83 -19.80 6.08
N ALA A 300 20.62 -21.04 5.63
CA ALA A 300 19.28 -21.60 5.47
C ALA A 300 18.50 -21.65 6.80
N ALA A 301 19.15 -22.07 7.90
CA ALA A 301 18.57 -22.04 9.23
C ALA A 301 18.21 -20.62 9.69
N TYR A 302 19.02 -19.62 9.34
CA TYR A 302 18.73 -18.22 9.63
C TYR A 302 17.47 -17.75 8.90
N LEU A 303 17.36 -18.05 7.61
CA LEU A 303 16.20 -17.68 6.80
C LEU A 303 14.93 -18.40 7.30
N ALA A 304 15.03 -19.68 7.67
CA ALA A 304 13.89 -20.46 8.18
C ALA A 304 13.23 -19.84 9.42
N GLU A 305 14.00 -19.21 10.32
CA GLU A 305 13.43 -18.53 11.50
C GLU A 305 12.54 -17.33 11.14
N ASP A 306 12.82 -16.66 10.01
CA ASP A 306 12.11 -15.46 9.58
C ASP A 306 10.92 -15.79 8.65
N PHE A 307 10.87 -16.97 8.00
CA PHE A 307 9.82 -17.33 7.04
C PHE A 307 8.74 -18.28 7.59
N ILE A 308 9.04 -19.02 8.66
CA ILE A 308 8.16 -20.09 9.19
C ILE A 308 7.41 -19.59 10.45
N SER A 309 6.84 -18.39 10.39
CA SER A 309 5.73 -18.04 11.26
C SER A 309 4.50 -18.78 10.72
N GLU A 310 3.72 -19.44 11.58
CA GLU A 310 2.69 -20.46 11.24
C GLU A 310 1.82 -20.17 10.00
N GLY A 311 2.36 -20.42 8.79
CA GLY A 311 1.67 -20.33 7.50
C GLY A 311 1.93 -19.08 6.63
N GLN A 312 2.88 -18.19 6.93
CA GLN A 312 3.26 -17.05 6.05
C GLN A 312 4.35 -17.42 5.03
N ASN A 313 4.13 -18.54 4.32
CA ASN A 313 5.12 -19.18 3.46
C ASN A 313 5.02 -18.79 1.98
N THR A 314 4.25 -17.75 1.64
CA THR A 314 4.11 -17.20 0.29
C THR A 314 4.13 -15.68 0.36
N ILE A 315 4.50 -14.99 -0.74
CA ILE A 315 4.51 -13.51 -0.78
C ILE A 315 3.12 -12.96 -0.40
N TYR A 316 2.06 -13.59 -0.92
CA TYR A 316 0.68 -13.24 -0.58
C TYR A 316 0.38 -13.38 0.91
N THR A 317 0.75 -14.49 1.55
CA THR A 317 0.49 -14.71 2.99
C THR A 317 1.40 -13.86 3.88
N GLN A 318 2.56 -13.43 3.40
CA GLN A 318 3.38 -12.43 4.08
C GLN A 318 2.76 -11.04 4.05
N LYS A 319 2.09 -10.68 2.95
CA LYS A 319 1.36 -9.41 2.82
C LYS A 319 0.07 -9.36 3.64
N PHE A 320 -0.75 -10.41 3.58
CA PHE A 320 -2.12 -10.37 4.16
C PHE A 320 -2.29 -11.21 5.42
N ASN A 321 -1.32 -12.08 5.76
CA ASN A 321 -1.36 -12.96 6.92
C ASN A 321 -2.73 -13.62 7.18
N VAL A 322 -3.24 -14.33 6.17
CA VAL A 322 -4.54 -15.01 6.21
C VAL A 322 -4.46 -16.45 6.71
N THR A 323 -3.34 -16.85 7.29
CA THR A 323 -3.01 -18.24 7.65
C THR A 323 -2.64 -18.41 9.12
N ASN A 324 -2.00 -17.42 9.74
CA ASN A 324 -1.61 -17.49 11.15
C ASN A 324 -2.80 -17.23 12.08
N LYS A 325 -3.42 -18.31 12.56
CA LYS A 325 -4.65 -18.25 13.38
C LYS A 325 -4.51 -17.48 14.70
N TYR A 326 -3.29 -17.30 15.22
CA TYR A 326 -3.05 -16.56 16.45
C TYR A 326 -2.94 -15.05 16.24
N CYS A 327 -2.70 -14.60 15.00
CA CYS A 327 -2.37 -13.21 14.70
C CYS A 327 -2.83 -12.79 13.28
N LEU A 328 -4.00 -13.24 12.84
CA LEU A 328 -4.54 -12.93 11.51
C LEU A 328 -4.56 -11.42 11.23
N PHE A 329 -4.16 -11.02 10.02
CA PHE A 329 -4.14 -9.63 9.55
C PHE A 329 -3.15 -8.70 10.28
N TYR A 330 -2.32 -9.25 11.17
CA TYR A 330 -1.20 -8.56 11.83
C TYR A 330 0.13 -9.18 11.38
N ASN A 331 1.28 -8.63 11.79
CA ASN A 331 2.61 -9.11 11.39
C ASN A 331 2.78 -9.27 9.86
N GLN A 332 2.23 -8.32 9.11
CA GLN A 332 2.42 -8.24 7.68
C GLN A 332 3.81 -7.68 7.37
N TYR A 333 4.48 -8.24 6.37
CA TYR A 333 5.86 -7.87 6.01
C TYR A 333 5.94 -6.54 5.27
N MET A 334 4.82 -6.12 4.67
CA MET A 334 4.75 -4.97 3.78
C MET A 334 3.36 -4.33 3.84
N SER A 335 3.29 -3.01 3.67
CA SER A 335 2.03 -2.27 3.65
C SER A 335 1.51 -2.00 2.24
N ASN A 336 2.39 -1.98 1.23
CA ASN A 336 1.99 -1.80 -0.16
C ASN A 336 1.15 -3.00 -0.64
N ILE A 337 -0.11 -2.77 -1.03
CA ILE A 337 -1.00 -3.84 -1.51
C ILE A 337 -0.62 -4.41 -2.88
N GLN A 338 0.17 -3.66 -3.66
CA GLN A 338 0.62 -4.06 -5.00
C GLN A 338 1.87 -4.95 -4.94
N ALA A 339 2.56 -4.99 -3.79
CA ALA A 339 3.84 -5.67 -3.65
C ALA A 339 3.81 -7.17 -4.01
N PRO A 340 2.78 -7.96 -3.63
CA PRO A 340 2.72 -9.35 -4.07
C PRO A 340 2.72 -9.53 -5.59
N ALA A 341 1.99 -8.68 -6.32
CA ALA A 341 1.95 -8.75 -7.78
C ALA A 341 3.29 -8.30 -8.40
N THR A 342 3.90 -7.22 -7.89
CA THR A 342 5.20 -6.75 -8.34
C THR A 342 6.30 -7.78 -8.11
N GLU A 343 6.35 -8.38 -6.92
CA GLU A 343 7.36 -9.39 -6.60
C GLU A 343 7.16 -10.68 -7.40
N ALA A 344 5.91 -11.12 -7.60
CA ALA A 344 5.59 -12.27 -8.45
C ALA A 344 6.06 -12.06 -9.89
N SER A 345 5.80 -10.88 -10.47
CA SER A 345 6.25 -10.53 -11.83
C SER A 345 7.78 -10.57 -11.96
N LEU A 346 8.50 -10.01 -10.99
CA LEU A 346 9.96 -10.05 -10.95
C LEU A 346 10.51 -11.47 -10.80
N GLU A 347 9.84 -12.31 -10.01
CA GLU A 347 10.19 -13.72 -9.83
C GLU A 347 9.94 -14.52 -11.12
N TYR A 348 8.80 -14.31 -11.79
CA TYR A 348 8.49 -14.87 -13.10
C TYR A 348 9.57 -14.50 -14.13
N ASP A 349 9.91 -13.22 -14.27
CA ASP A 349 10.96 -12.74 -15.18
C ASP A 349 12.32 -13.40 -14.89
N ALA A 350 12.64 -13.59 -13.61
CA ALA A 350 13.84 -14.29 -13.19
C ALA A 350 13.82 -15.75 -13.64
N TYR A 351 12.71 -16.47 -13.47
CA TYR A 351 12.59 -17.86 -13.91
C TYR A 351 12.59 -18.00 -15.44
N VAL A 352 11.87 -17.14 -16.16
CA VAL A 352 11.85 -17.13 -17.63
C VAL A 352 13.25 -16.85 -18.18
N SER A 353 13.92 -15.81 -17.70
CA SER A 353 15.27 -15.43 -18.16
C SER A 353 16.32 -16.52 -17.90
N LYS A 354 16.05 -17.44 -16.98
CA LYS A 354 16.89 -18.60 -16.64
C LYS A 354 16.38 -19.92 -17.19
N ARG A 355 15.34 -19.91 -18.04
CA ARG A 355 14.73 -21.12 -18.63
C ARG A 355 14.28 -22.12 -17.55
N LEU A 356 13.82 -21.59 -16.42
CA LEU A 356 13.34 -22.35 -15.27
C LEU A 356 11.82 -22.44 -15.22
N ILE A 357 11.10 -21.73 -16.09
CA ILE A 357 9.64 -21.62 -16.03
C ILE A 357 8.93 -22.99 -16.09
N ASP A 358 9.50 -23.96 -16.81
CA ASP A 358 8.97 -25.33 -16.89
C ASP A 358 9.39 -26.25 -15.73
N SER A 359 10.12 -25.74 -14.74
CA SER A 359 10.47 -26.48 -13.53
C SER A 359 9.23 -26.76 -12.67
N SER A 360 9.33 -27.74 -11.78
CA SER A 360 8.25 -28.01 -10.83
C SER A 360 8.20 -26.96 -9.73
N PHE A 361 7.22 -26.07 -9.82
CA PHE A 361 6.83 -25.14 -8.75
C PHE A 361 5.61 -25.66 -8.00
N VAL A 362 5.50 -25.29 -6.73
CA VAL A 362 4.35 -25.61 -5.89
C VAL A 362 3.73 -24.31 -5.42
N PHE A 363 2.47 -24.10 -5.77
CA PHE A 363 1.72 -22.91 -5.43
C PHE A 363 0.71 -23.23 -4.33
N GLU A 364 0.82 -22.57 -3.17
CA GLU A 364 -0.16 -22.66 -2.09
C GLU A 364 -1.12 -21.48 -2.16
N ILE A 365 -2.28 -21.71 -2.77
CA ILE A 365 -3.24 -20.66 -3.13
C ILE A 365 -4.33 -20.58 -2.05
N PRO A 366 -4.50 -19.45 -1.35
CA PRO A 366 -5.58 -19.27 -0.38
C PRO A 366 -6.96 -19.46 -1.01
N VAL A 367 -7.83 -20.16 -0.26
CA VAL A 367 -9.24 -20.31 -0.60
C VAL A 367 -10.07 -19.80 0.58
N TYR A 368 -10.98 -18.87 0.29
CA TYR A 368 -11.95 -18.33 1.25
C TYR A 368 -13.34 -18.90 0.98
N SER A 369 -14.17 -19.02 2.02
CA SER A 369 -15.60 -19.30 1.82
C SER A 369 -16.33 -18.04 1.35
N ASP A 370 -17.50 -18.20 0.74
CA ASP A 370 -18.40 -17.08 0.41
C ASP A 370 -17.78 -15.99 -0.48
N MET A 371 -16.85 -16.36 -1.35
CA MET A 371 -16.25 -15.42 -2.32
C MET A 371 -17.26 -14.97 -3.38
N PRO A 372 -17.05 -13.79 -4.00
CA PRO A 372 -17.83 -13.36 -5.16
C PRO A 372 -17.81 -14.42 -6.27
N GLU A 373 -18.88 -14.49 -7.07
CA GLU A 373 -19.05 -15.51 -8.11
C GLU A 373 -17.87 -15.53 -9.11
N SER A 374 -17.41 -14.35 -9.53
CA SER A 374 -16.24 -14.15 -10.38
C SER A 374 -15.10 -13.47 -9.62
N ALA A 375 -13.89 -13.52 -10.20
CA ALA A 375 -12.76 -12.73 -9.71
C ALA A 375 -13.13 -11.23 -9.63
N VAL A 376 -12.64 -10.55 -8.60
CA VAL A 376 -12.83 -9.11 -8.44
C VAL A 376 -12.17 -8.38 -9.60
N VAL A 377 -12.89 -7.43 -10.21
CA VAL A 377 -12.36 -6.61 -11.30
C VAL A 377 -11.57 -5.45 -10.72
N LYS A 378 -10.38 -5.19 -11.29
CA LYS A 378 -9.58 -4.03 -10.89
C LYS A 378 -10.40 -2.75 -11.15
N PRO A 379 -10.61 -1.88 -10.15
CA PRO A 379 -11.27 -0.60 -10.39
C PRO A 379 -10.43 0.24 -11.36
N ALA A 380 -11.08 0.86 -12.35
CA ALA A 380 -10.41 1.80 -13.25
C ALA A 380 -9.83 2.98 -12.45
N ASP A 381 -8.74 3.60 -12.91
CA ASP A 381 -8.34 4.91 -12.39
C ASP A 381 -9.27 5.96 -12.99
N SER A 382 -10.23 6.41 -12.19
CA SER A 382 -11.35 7.23 -12.65
C SER A 382 -11.33 8.64 -12.06
N GLY A 383 -10.25 9.05 -11.40
CA GLY A 383 -10.12 10.40 -10.86
C GLY A 383 -10.80 10.62 -9.51
N SER A 384 -10.99 11.88 -9.12
CA SER A 384 -11.44 12.26 -7.78
C SER A 384 -12.85 11.77 -7.46
N PRO A 385 -13.09 11.23 -6.25
CA PRO A 385 -14.43 10.87 -5.79
C PRO A 385 -15.22 12.05 -5.20
N ASN A 386 -14.66 13.26 -5.15
CA ASN A 386 -15.29 14.38 -4.46
C ASN A 386 -16.52 14.92 -5.20
N ASN A 387 -17.70 14.68 -4.65
CA ASN A 387 -18.98 15.20 -5.12
C ASN A 387 -19.63 16.15 -4.11
N TRP A 388 -18.86 16.80 -3.24
CA TRP A 388 -19.39 17.78 -2.30
C TRP A 388 -19.55 19.16 -2.96
N LEU A 389 -20.62 19.84 -2.59
CA LEU A 389 -20.71 21.29 -2.78
C LEU A 389 -19.79 22.01 -1.78
N ASP A 390 -19.12 23.06 -2.24
CA ASP A 390 -18.42 24.05 -1.43
C ASP A 390 -19.34 25.21 -1.02
N SER A 391 -20.37 25.48 -1.84
CA SER A 391 -21.39 26.48 -1.54
C SER A 391 -22.78 26.04 -2.04
N LEU A 392 -23.82 26.48 -1.33
CA LEU A 392 -25.20 26.49 -1.81
C LEU A 392 -25.88 27.75 -1.28
N SER A 393 -26.53 28.51 -2.14
CA SER A 393 -27.22 29.74 -1.75
C SER A 393 -28.46 30.01 -2.59
N VAL A 394 -29.41 30.74 -2.00
CA VAL A 394 -30.61 31.23 -2.68
C VAL A 394 -30.59 32.75 -2.61
N SER A 395 -30.64 33.42 -3.74
CA SER A 395 -30.55 34.88 -3.81
C SER A 395 -31.66 35.53 -2.95
N GLY A 396 -31.26 36.27 -1.91
CA GLY A 396 -32.17 36.98 -1.01
C GLY A 396 -32.80 36.14 0.11
N TYR A 397 -32.41 34.87 0.29
CA TYR A 397 -32.99 34.01 1.32
C TYR A 397 -31.96 33.13 2.00
N ASN A 398 -32.17 32.85 3.28
CA ASN A 398 -31.27 32.01 4.07
C ASN A 398 -31.66 30.55 3.97
N LEU A 399 -30.65 29.67 3.91
CA LEU A 399 -30.85 28.23 4.07
C LEU A 399 -31.06 27.88 5.54
N SER A 400 -31.90 26.87 5.77
CA SER A 400 -32.10 26.23 7.07
C SER A 400 -31.93 24.71 6.91
N PRO A 401 -30.91 24.08 7.53
CA PRO A 401 -29.82 24.72 8.27
C PRO A 401 -28.93 25.60 7.38
N GLY A 402 -28.02 26.37 7.98
CA GLY A 402 -26.96 27.04 7.22
C GLY A 402 -26.11 26.02 6.45
N PHE A 403 -25.52 26.44 5.33
CA PHE A 403 -24.81 25.52 4.43
C PHE A 403 -23.64 24.80 5.13
N SER A 404 -23.56 23.49 4.92
CA SER A 404 -22.43 22.62 5.26
C SER A 404 -22.39 21.45 4.28
N GLY A 405 -21.26 21.22 3.60
CA GLY A 405 -21.18 20.23 2.51
C GLY A 405 -21.56 18.79 2.89
N ASP A 406 -21.52 18.45 4.18
CA ASP A 406 -21.96 17.16 4.72
C ASP A 406 -23.50 17.01 4.77
N ASN A 407 -24.24 18.10 4.94
CA ASN A 407 -25.69 18.12 4.95
C ASN A 407 -26.24 18.08 3.52
N THR A 408 -27.16 17.14 3.26
CA THR A 408 -27.78 16.95 1.95
C THR A 408 -29.20 17.48 1.85
N ASP A 409 -29.80 17.93 2.96
CA ASP A 409 -31.17 18.45 2.97
C ASP A 409 -31.21 19.87 3.53
N TYR A 410 -31.83 20.76 2.77
CA TYR A 410 -31.99 22.17 3.11
C TYR A 410 -33.42 22.63 2.89
N THR A 411 -33.83 23.63 3.66
CA THR A 411 -35.08 24.36 3.46
C THR A 411 -34.77 25.84 3.22
N VAL A 412 -35.51 26.45 2.30
CA VAL A 412 -35.57 27.91 2.16
C VAL A 412 -37.02 28.36 2.27
N ALA A 413 -37.27 29.41 3.04
CA ALA A 413 -38.58 29.99 3.20
C ALA A 413 -38.66 31.28 2.38
N VAL A 414 -39.73 31.43 1.58
CA VAL A 414 -39.96 32.59 0.72
C VAL A 414 -41.40 33.12 0.91
N PRO A 415 -41.65 34.43 0.77
CA PRO A 415 -43.01 34.97 0.77
C PRO A 415 -43.87 34.41 -0.37
N ASP A 416 -45.19 34.45 -0.21
CA ASP A 416 -46.16 34.00 -1.23
C ASP A 416 -46.06 34.77 -2.56
N SER A 417 -45.56 36.01 -2.54
CA SER A 417 -45.41 36.86 -3.71
C SER A 417 -44.28 36.42 -4.66
N VAL A 418 -43.35 35.57 -4.20
CA VAL A 418 -42.19 35.15 -4.98
C VAL A 418 -42.58 34.09 -6.00
N THR A 419 -42.43 34.36 -7.29
CA THR A 419 -42.75 33.36 -8.34
C THR A 419 -41.54 32.51 -8.71
N SER A 420 -40.33 33.05 -8.58
CA SER A 420 -39.08 32.35 -8.89
C SER A 420 -37.98 32.68 -7.89
N ILE A 421 -37.08 31.73 -7.65
CA ILE A 421 -35.81 31.95 -6.95
C ILE A 421 -34.63 31.74 -7.89
N ASN A 422 -33.47 32.30 -7.52
CA ASN A 422 -32.20 32.00 -8.17
C ASN A 422 -31.29 31.23 -7.20
N VAL A 423 -30.92 30.01 -7.58
CA VAL A 423 -30.09 29.10 -6.78
C VAL A 423 -28.69 29.06 -7.36
N SER A 424 -27.67 29.25 -6.52
CA SER A 424 -26.26 29.18 -6.89
C SER A 424 -25.53 28.15 -6.03
N ALA A 425 -24.54 27.49 -6.60
CA ALA A 425 -23.70 26.51 -5.91
C ALA A 425 -22.30 26.46 -6.54
N ASP A 426 -21.32 26.00 -5.77
CA ASP A 426 -19.96 25.71 -6.22
C ASP A 426 -19.56 24.33 -5.70
N THR A 427 -18.61 23.65 -6.36
CA THR A 427 -18.10 22.33 -5.94
C THR A 427 -16.75 22.46 -5.26
N VAL A 428 -16.47 21.55 -4.30
CA VAL A 428 -15.16 21.53 -3.62
C VAL A 428 -14.06 21.14 -4.61
N ASN A 429 -14.27 20.09 -5.39
CA ASN A 429 -13.36 19.69 -6.45
C ASN A 429 -13.76 20.35 -7.78
N SER A 430 -12.78 20.92 -8.47
CA SER A 430 -12.98 21.66 -9.72
C SER A 430 -13.25 20.79 -10.94
N SER A 431 -12.96 19.48 -10.88
CA SER A 431 -13.30 18.50 -11.91
C SER A 431 -14.72 17.94 -11.73
N ALA A 432 -15.38 18.19 -10.59
CA ALA A 432 -16.77 17.83 -10.38
C ALA A 432 -17.71 18.77 -11.16
N SER A 433 -18.90 18.26 -11.49
CA SER A 433 -19.95 19.02 -12.17
C SER A 433 -21.26 18.94 -11.39
N PHE A 434 -22.18 19.89 -11.59
CA PHE A 434 -23.48 19.88 -10.94
C PHE A 434 -24.61 20.38 -11.84
N THR A 435 -25.84 19.94 -11.53
CA THR A 435 -27.08 20.36 -12.20
C THR A 435 -28.15 20.74 -11.17
N GLY A 436 -29.25 21.36 -11.59
CA GLY A 436 -30.37 21.70 -10.69
C GLY A 436 -30.32 23.10 -10.06
N THR A 437 -29.41 23.97 -10.51
CA THR A 437 -29.27 25.37 -10.09
C THR A 437 -29.81 26.35 -11.15
N GLY A 438 -29.75 27.65 -10.87
CA GLY A 438 -30.22 28.73 -11.73
C GLY A 438 -31.61 29.26 -11.35
N SER A 439 -32.33 29.79 -12.33
CA SER A 439 -33.67 30.35 -12.11
C SER A 439 -34.73 29.25 -12.05
N ILE A 440 -35.39 29.13 -10.90
CA ILE A 440 -36.37 28.08 -10.61
C ILE A 440 -37.74 28.72 -10.36
N ASP A 441 -38.72 28.37 -11.19
CA ASP A 441 -40.14 28.69 -10.93
C ASP A 441 -40.65 27.83 -9.78
N ILE A 442 -41.25 28.45 -8.77
CA ILE A 442 -41.72 27.80 -7.54
C ILE A 442 -43.16 27.28 -7.73
N GLY A 443 -43.94 27.91 -8.60
CA GLY A 443 -45.37 27.65 -8.73
C GLY A 443 -46.18 27.96 -7.46
N SER A 444 -47.41 27.46 -7.43
CA SER A 444 -48.35 27.62 -6.31
C SER A 444 -48.23 26.46 -5.31
N GLY A 445 -47.15 26.42 -4.53
CA GLY A 445 -46.98 25.42 -3.48
C GLY A 445 -45.56 25.27 -2.96
N GLU A 446 -45.38 24.35 -2.01
CA GLU A 446 -44.06 23.86 -1.63
C GLU A 446 -43.42 23.12 -2.81
N LYS A 447 -42.13 23.33 -3.03
CA LYS A 447 -41.39 22.70 -4.12
C LYS A 447 -40.03 22.24 -3.63
N THR A 448 -39.71 20.97 -3.86
CA THR A 448 -38.36 20.45 -3.65
C THR A 448 -37.64 20.37 -4.99
N ILE A 449 -36.43 20.92 -5.05
CA ILE A 449 -35.49 20.72 -6.15
C ILE A 449 -34.31 19.88 -5.68
N THR A 450 -33.71 19.15 -6.60
CA THR A 450 -32.52 18.35 -6.35
C THR A 450 -31.35 18.90 -7.16
N ILE A 451 -30.27 19.22 -6.46
CA ILE A 451 -28.98 19.56 -7.04
C ILE A 451 -28.17 18.26 -7.09
N GLU A 452 -27.87 17.77 -8.29
CA GLU A 452 -27.07 16.55 -8.48
C GLU A 452 -25.63 16.93 -8.79
N VAL A 453 -24.69 16.54 -7.94
CA VAL A 453 -23.24 16.75 -8.11
C VAL A 453 -22.61 15.43 -8.54
N THR A 454 -21.93 15.44 -9.68
CA THR A 454 -21.21 14.29 -10.23
C THR A 454 -19.71 14.54 -10.10
N ALA A 455 -19.02 13.70 -9.32
CA ALA A 455 -17.57 13.71 -9.21
C ALA A 455 -16.89 13.28 -10.51
N GLU A 456 -15.57 13.50 -10.62
CA GLU A 456 -14.77 13.07 -11.78
C GLU A 456 -14.87 11.56 -12.00
N ASN A 457 -14.91 10.76 -10.92
CA ASN A 457 -15.10 9.32 -10.99
C ASN A 457 -16.53 8.84 -11.29
N GLY A 458 -17.46 9.77 -11.50
CA GLY A 458 -18.87 9.47 -11.77
C GLY A 458 -19.73 9.25 -10.53
N ASN A 459 -19.18 9.30 -9.31
CA ASN A 459 -19.98 9.22 -8.09
C ASN A 459 -20.93 10.42 -7.99
N VAL A 460 -22.23 10.15 -7.81
CA VAL A 460 -23.25 11.19 -7.70
C VAL A 460 -23.69 11.40 -6.26
N ARG A 461 -23.71 12.67 -5.82
CA ARG A 461 -24.36 13.10 -4.57
C ARG A 461 -25.52 14.03 -4.87
N LYS A 462 -26.58 13.91 -4.09
CA LYS A 462 -27.80 14.71 -4.26
C LYS A 462 -28.00 15.61 -3.05
N TYR A 463 -28.23 16.89 -3.31
CA TYR A 463 -28.62 17.88 -2.32
C TYR A 463 -30.07 18.31 -2.60
N ASN A 464 -30.95 18.15 -1.63
CA ASN A 464 -32.36 18.52 -1.75
C ASN A 464 -32.60 19.88 -1.12
N LEU A 465 -33.17 20.81 -1.89
CA LEU A 465 -33.62 22.11 -1.42
C LEU A 465 -35.14 22.17 -1.46
N THR A 466 -35.75 22.18 -0.28
CA THR A 466 -37.19 22.34 -0.10
C THR A 466 -37.55 23.82 0.05
N ILE A 467 -38.35 24.33 -0.87
CA ILE A 467 -38.80 25.72 -0.92
C ILE A 467 -40.18 25.80 -0.29
N LYS A 468 -40.29 26.46 0.86
CA LYS A 468 -41.53 26.65 1.60
C LYS A 468 -42.03 28.07 1.51
N ARG A 469 -43.35 28.21 1.57
CA ARG A 469 -44.01 29.50 1.66
C ARG A 469 -44.12 29.94 3.12
N ASP A 470 -43.61 31.11 3.43
CA ASP A 470 -43.75 31.76 4.74
C ASP A 470 -43.74 33.28 4.59
N ASN A 471 -44.90 33.91 4.82
CA ASN A 471 -45.06 35.36 4.73
C ASN A 471 -44.41 36.13 5.89
N ASN A 472 -43.89 35.43 6.91
CA ASN A 472 -43.10 36.07 7.96
C ASN A 472 -41.64 36.30 7.53
N VAL A 473 -41.23 35.71 6.40
CA VAL A 473 -39.90 35.90 5.82
C VAL A 473 -39.95 37.01 4.78
N THR A 474 -39.00 37.94 4.86
CA THR A 474 -38.79 38.99 3.86
C THR A 474 -37.54 38.68 3.05
N ALA A 475 -37.50 39.12 1.79
CA ALA A 475 -36.29 39.01 0.99
C ALA A 475 -35.19 39.84 1.65
N ASN A 476 -34.05 39.20 1.93
CA ASN A 476 -32.84 39.89 2.33
C ASN A 476 -32.46 40.80 1.16
N GLN A 477 -32.48 42.12 1.39
CA GLN A 477 -32.08 43.09 0.38
C GLN A 477 -30.66 42.75 -0.08
N GLY A 478 -30.49 42.54 -1.38
CA GLY A 478 -29.25 42.04 -1.98
C GLY A 478 -28.06 42.91 -1.61
N GLY A 479 -27.24 42.43 -0.68
CA GLY A 479 -25.87 42.87 -0.51
C GLY A 479 -25.05 42.25 -1.63
N SER A 480 -24.68 43.08 -2.61
CA SER A 480 -23.53 42.80 -3.48
C SER A 480 -22.36 42.41 -2.58
N ASN A 481 -21.80 41.21 -2.77
CA ASN A 481 -20.44 40.90 -2.32
C ASN A 481 -19.47 41.80 -3.08
N ASN A 482 -19.32 43.04 -2.61
CA ASN A 482 -18.11 43.83 -2.74
C ASN A 482 -17.62 43.99 -1.31
N GLY A 483 -16.45 43.44 -1.01
CA GLY A 483 -15.81 43.62 0.29
C GLY A 483 -15.73 45.11 0.65
N GLY A 484 -16.27 45.46 1.81
CA GLY A 484 -16.21 46.81 2.36
C GLY A 484 -17.45 47.22 3.16
N ASP A 485 -17.32 47.10 4.48
CA ASP A 485 -17.82 48.04 5.50
C ASP A 485 -19.34 48.13 5.75
N GLY A 486 -19.77 47.74 6.96
CA GLY A 486 -21.08 48.13 7.48
C GLY A 486 -21.68 47.35 8.64
N THR A 487 -21.21 46.14 8.96
CA THR A 487 -21.59 45.49 10.23
C THR A 487 -20.74 46.07 11.37
N PRO A 488 -21.34 46.52 12.48
CA PRO A 488 -20.57 46.95 13.64
C PRO A 488 -19.67 45.81 14.11
N LEU A 489 -18.36 46.07 14.16
CA LEU A 489 -17.38 45.11 14.65
C LEU A 489 -17.70 44.76 16.11
N ASP A 490 -18.02 43.50 16.38
CA ASP A 490 -18.24 43.01 17.74
C ASP A 490 -16.89 42.67 18.37
N THR A 491 -16.37 43.57 19.21
CA THR A 491 -15.05 43.41 19.85
C THR A 491 -14.96 42.23 20.82
N THR A 492 -16.07 41.56 21.13
CA THR A 492 -16.06 40.30 21.90
C THR A 492 -15.67 39.09 21.03
N HIS A 493 -15.78 39.20 19.70
CA HIS A 493 -15.50 38.15 18.74
C HIS A 493 -14.05 38.21 18.21
N ARG A 494 -13.06 38.06 19.10
CA ARG A 494 -11.63 38.09 18.74
C ARG A 494 -11.33 37.12 17.59
N GLY A 495 -10.57 37.58 16.59
CA GLY A 495 -10.23 36.81 15.38
C GLY A 495 -11.19 36.96 14.20
N ASP A 496 -12.38 37.56 14.38
CA ASP A 496 -13.32 37.90 13.31
C ASP A 496 -13.17 39.39 12.96
N LEU A 497 -12.35 39.69 11.95
CA LEU A 497 -12.01 41.06 11.57
C LEU A 497 -12.92 41.62 10.47
N ASN A 498 -13.65 40.76 9.77
CA ASN A 498 -14.59 41.15 8.73
C ASN A 498 -16.04 41.22 9.26
N GLY A 499 -16.29 40.78 10.49
CA GLY A 499 -17.59 40.81 11.16
C GLY A 499 -18.58 39.80 10.59
N ASP A 500 -18.10 38.69 10.03
CA ASP A 500 -18.93 37.66 9.39
C ASP A 500 -19.39 36.55 10.36
N GLY A 501 -19.00 36.64 11.63
CA GLY A 501 -19.30 35.69 12.67
C GLY A 501 -18.48 34.41 12.56
N LYS A 502 -17.36 34.41 11.84
CA LYS A 502 -16.43 33.28 11.69
C LYS A 502 -14.98 33.76 11.76
N ILE A 503 -14.07 32.83 12.08
CA ILE A 503 -12.63 33.05 12.05
C ILE A 503 -12.06 32.19 10.92
N ASN A 504 -11.64 32.80 9.82
CA ASN A 504 -11.17 32.11 8.62
C ASN A 504 -10.01 32.85 7.92
N ALA A 505 -9.63 32.38 6.73
CA ALA A 505 -8.49 32.94 6.00
C ALA A 505 -8.69 34.39 5.56
N LEU A 506 -9.94 34.87 5.45
CA LEU A 506 -10.23 36.27 5.17
C LEU A 506 -9.78 37.16 6.34
N ASP A 507 -9.97 36.72 7.59
CA ASP A 507 -9.53 37.46 8.77
C ASP A 507 -8.01 37.61 8.83
N ILE A 508 -7.28 36.60 8.33
CA ILE A 508 -5.82 36.71 8.16
C ILE A 508 -5.47 37.85 7.21
N ILE A 509 -6.21 38.03 6.12
CA ILE A 509 -5.97 39.12 5.16
C ILE A 509 -6.19 40.48 5.85
N PHE A 510 -7.21 40.60 6.69
CA PHE A 510 -7.43 41.83 7.48
C PHE A 510 -6.31 42.10 8.49
N VAL A 511 -5.81 41.07 9.20
CA VAL A 511 -4.65 41.22 10.10
C VAL A 511 -3.41 41.63 9.30
N GLN A 512 -3.17 41.03 8.14
CA GLN A 512 -2.06 41.41 7.25
C GLN A 512 -2.15 42.87 6.80
N ARG A 513 -3.33 43.33 6.39
CA ARG A 513 -3.59 44.73 5.98
C ARG A 513 -3.30 45.72 7.11
N LEU A 514 -3.64 45.37 8.36
CA LEU A 514 -3.30 46.17 9.54
C LEU A 514 -1.78 46.22 9.79
N ILE A 515 -1.09 45.08 9.66
CA ILE A 515 0.37 45.00 9.86
C ILE A 515 1.12 45.84 8.82
N VAL A 516 0.68 45.81 7.55
CA VAL A 516 1.33 46.57 6.47
C VAL A 516 0.83 48.02 6.35
N GLY A 517 -0.06 48.46 7.24
CA GLY A 517 -0.58 49.82 7.28
C GLY A 517 -1.51 50.20 6.11
N MET A 518 -2.11 49.20 5.45
CA MET A 518 -3.14 49.43 4.44
C MET A 518 -4.47 49.88 5.06
N ASP A 519 -4.74 49.47 6.31
CA ASP A 519 -5.90 49.89 7.09
C ASP A 519 -5.46 50.53 8.42
N PRO A 520 -6.22 51.51 8.96
CA PRO A 520 -5.90 52.12 10.24
C PRO A 520 -6.13 51.14 11.40
N LEU A 521 -5.17 51.07 12.33
CA LEU A 521 -5.29 50.29 13.56
C LEU A 521 -6.05 51.08 14.62
N THR A 522 -7.38 50.98 14.63
CA THR A 522 -8.24 51.51 15.70
C THR A 522 -8.19 50.62 16.94
N ASP A 523 -8.63 51.13 18.10
CA ASP A 523 -8.69 50.33 19.33
C ASP A 523 -9.58 49.08 19.19
N GLU A 524 -10.68 49.19 18.42
CA GLU A 524 -11.58 48.07 18.09
C GLU A 524 -10.89 46.99 17.26
N LYS A 525 -10.22 47.39 16.16
CA LYS A 525 -9.47 46.46 15.31
C LYS A 525 -8.28 45.85 16.03
N LYS A 526 -7.65 46.61 16.92
CA LYS A 526 -6.57 46.11 17.79
C LYS A 526 -7.10 45.03 18.73
N ALA A 527 -8.27 45.22 19.34
CA ALA A 527 -8.88 44.22 20.22
C ALA A 527 -9.21 42.91 19.48
N LEU A 528 -9.66 43.00 18.22
CA LEU A 528 -9.97 41.85 17.38
C LEU A 528 -8.72 41.14 16.85
N ALA A 529 -7.67 41.88 16.50
CA ALA A 529 -6.48 41.39 15.82
C ALA A 529 -5.35 40.95 16.75
N ASP A 530 -5.30 41.44 18.00
CA ASP A 530 -4.37 40.97 19.03
C ASP A 530 -4.94 39.69 19.63
N ILE A 531 -4.54 38.53 19.09
CA ILE A 531 -5.09 37.21 19.44
C ILE A 531 -4.36 36.61 20.64
N ASN A 532 -3.06 36.87 20.75
CA ASN A 532 -2.26 36.36 21.86
C ASN A 532 -2.35 37.24 23.13
N GLY A 533 -2.93 38.43 23.04
CA GLY A 533 -3.14 39.35 24.15
C GLY A 533 -1.88 40.10 24.58
N ASP A 534 -0.87 40.22 23.71
CA ASP A 534 0.42 40.84 24.03
C ASP A 534 0.45 42.38 23.85
N GLY A 535 -0.66 42.96 23.40
CA GLY A 535 -0.82 44.38 23.16
C GLY A 535 -0.30 44.85 21.81
N LYS A 536 0.12 43.96 20.91
CA LYS A 536 0.63 44.24 19.56
C LYS A 536 -0.13 43.41 18.54
N VAL A 537 -0.23 43.92 17.31
CA VAL A 537 -0.78 43.19 16.16
C VAL A 537 0.37 42.89 15.21
N ASN A 538 0.72 41.61 15.06
CA ASN A 538 1.88 41.17 14.28
C ASN A 538 1.70 39.74 13.70
N ALA A 539 2.74 39.20 13.06
CA ALA A 539 2.68 37.90 12.41
C ALA A 539 2.38 36.73 13.38
N LEU A 540 2.63 36.89 14.68
CA LEU A 540 2.24 35.90 15.69
C LEU A 540 0.72 35.75 15.77
N ASP A 541 -0.05 36.83 15.66
CA ASP A 541 -1.51 36.78 15.70
C ASP A 541 -2.10 36.01 14.52
N ILE A 542 -1.48 36.16 13.34
CA ILE A 542 -1.80 35.36 12.16
C ILE A 542 -1.59 33.87 12.42
N ILE A 543 -0.50 33.50 13.11
CA ILE A 543 -0.21 32.09 13.44
C ILE A 543 -1.31 31.52 14.35
N PHE A 544 -1.85 32.29 15.30
CA PHE A 544 -2.95 31.83 16.14
C PHE A 544 -4.26 31.65 15.35
N ILE A 545 -4.58 32.57 14.43
CA ILE A 545 -5.73 32.40 13.52
C ILE A 545 -5.54 31.18 12.62
N GLN A 546 -4.34 30.97 12.07
CA GLN A 546 -4.03 29.79 11.27
C GLN A 546 -4.19 28.50 12.08
N ARG A 547 -3.65 28.44 13.31
CA ARG A 547 -3.80 27.30 14.23
C ARG A 547 -5.27 27.03 14.57
N HIS A 548 -6.09 28.07 14.65
CA HIS A 548 -7.55 27.93 14.78
C HIS A 548 -8.19 27.30 13.56
N ILE A 549 -7.88 27.80 12.36
CA ILE A 549 -8.42 27.28 11.10
C ILE A 549 -8.02 25.81 10.88
N VAL A 550 -6.80 25.43 11.23
CA VAL A 550 -6.31 24.05 11.08
C VAL A 550 -6.61 23.15 12.29
N GLY A 551 -7.39 23.63 13.27
CA GLY A 551 -7.84 22.84 14.43
C GLY A 551 -6.76 22.50 15.46
N LEU A 552 -5.60 23.15 15.40
CA LEU A 552 -4.51 22.96 16.35
C LEU A 552 -4.75 23.73 17.67
N GLU A 553 -5.51 24.83 17.64
CA GLU A 553 -5.76 25.67 18.82
C GLU A 553 -7.05 26.49 18.68
N LYS A 554 -7.99 26.40 19.64
CA LYS A 554 -9.29 27.07 19.51
C LYS A 554 -9.28 28.49 20.08
N ILE A 555 -9.65 29.49 19.27
CA ILE A 555 -10.03 30.82 19.74
C ILE A 555 -11.48 30.75 20.22
N VAL A 556 -11.72 31.19 21.45
CA VAL A 556 -13.04 31.10 22.11
C VAL A 556 -13.50 32.52 22.43
N TRP A 557 -14.73 32.84 22.04
CA TRP A 557 -15.41 34.09 22.41
C TRP A 557 -16.07 33.93 23.78
N ASN A 558 -16.09 35.00 24.57
CA ASN A 558 -16.66 35.02 25.92
C ASN A 558 -18.10 35.55 25.92
#